data_AF-D8LT58-F1
#
_entry.id   AF-D8LT58-F1
#
_cell.length_a   1.000
_cell.length_b   1.000
_cell.length_c   1.000
_cell.angle_alpha   90.00
_cell.angle_beta   90.00
_cell.angle_gamma   90.00
#
_symmetry.space_group_name_H-M   'P 1'
#
loop_
_entity.id
_entity.type
_entity.pdbx_description
1 polymer ?
#
loop_
_entity_poly.entity_id
_entity_poly.type
_entity_poly.pdbx_seq_one_letter_code
_entity_poly.pdbx_strand_id
1 'polypeptide(L)'
;MVPPYHPGAACAEMIDYARRLSSSHEAALGGLRQWLTRESVNLSPLLGDVGLTLAASCPPEEEDLVLLRFLRHNAWDVELTRAQLEASLSWRVETGVASNARREPWEVSGCASAEAFEELCRTHYPHYTIGTDRVGRPILVQKYGNFDTSKLQEFTTLPGLLRYHAWEQENNADLLRRTSARTGYLVETYAVVMDFKGMSMGQVNRDFLWLLRELSEMDRKHYPGRGGVIFVINTPPLFGLVWQGIRGFLATQLFGHFWGFCILAVLAE
;
A
#
# COMPACT_ATOMS: atom_id res chain seq x y z
N MET A 1 -7.96 13.40 21.22
CA MET A 1 -6.82 12.59 21.73
C MET A 1 -6.44 11.67 20.59
N VAL A 2 -5.30 11.91 19.94
CA VAL A 2 -4.85 11.05 18.82
C VAL A 2 -4.60 9.66 19.41
N PRO A 3 -5.11 8.56 18.82
CA PRO A 3 -4.88 7.24 19.38
C PRO A 3 -3.38 6.95 19.45
N PRO A 4 -2.89 6.21 20.47
CA PRO A 4 -1.46 5.90 20.69
C PRO A 4 -0.83 4.93 19.66
N TYR A 5 -1.33 4.97 18.42
CA TYR A 5 -0.65 4.60 17.18
C TYR A 5 -1.39 5.32 16.05
N HIS A 6 -0.76 6.37 15.54
CA HIS A 6 -1.10 6.94 14.24
C HIS A 6 0.05 6.57 13.30
N PRO A 7 -0.19 6.21 12.04
CA PRO A 7 0.84 6.13 10.99
C PRO A 7 1.70 7.40 10.81
N GLY A 8 1.52 8.44 11.63
CA GLY A 8 2.32 9.66 11.71
C GLY A 8 2.82 9.97 13.14
N ALA A 9 2.85 8.97 14.03
CA ALA A 9 3.45 9.07 15.35
C ALA A 9 4.97 9.25 15.23
N ALA A 10 5.59 9.88 16.24
CA ALA A 10 7.04 10.08 16.25
C ALA A 10 7.77 8.73 16.38
N CYS A 11 9.00 8.63 15.86
CA CYS A 11 9.80 7.40 15.87
C CYS A 11 9.92 6.74 17.25
N ALA A 12 10.01 7.56 18.31
CA ALA A 12 10.11 7.09 19.70
C ALA A 12 8.85 6.38 20.22
N GLU A 13 7.67 6.67 19.63
CA GLU A 13 6.38 6.08 20.04
C GLU A 13 6.10 4.75 19.35
N MET A 14 6.80 4.43 18.26
CA MET A 14 6.64 3.20 17.48
C MET A 14 7.30 1.97 18.13
N ILE A 15 8.14 2.16 19.16
CA ILE A 15 8.86 1.08 19.88
C ILE A 15 7.95 0.36 20.90
N ASP A 16 6.88 1.01 21.37
CA ASP A 16 6.15 0.59 22.58
C ASP A 16 4.66 0.30 22.32
N TYR A 17 4.23 0.25 21.05
CA TYR A 17 2.81 0.19 20.67
C TYR A 17 2.07 -1.06 21.17
N ALA A 18 2.64 -2.25 20.96
CA ALA A 18 2.02 -3.50 21.40
C ALA A 18 1.80 -3.55 22.92
N ARG A 19 2.56 -2.75 23.68
CA ARG A 19 2.47 -2.64 25.15
C ARG A 19 1.45 -1.58 25.61
N ARG A 20 0.81 -0.86 24.69
CA ARG A 20 -0.15 0.24 24.95
C ARG A 20 -1.55 -0.03 24.40
N LEU A 21 -1.88 -1.28 24.09
CA LEU A 21 -3.22 -1.66 23.65
C LEU A 21 -4.23 -1.50 24.80
N SER A 22 -5.48 -1.13 24.46
CA SER A 22 -6.57 -1.22 25.44
C SER A 22 -6.92 -2.69 25.67
N SER A 23 -7.59 -2.99 26.79
CA SER A 23 -8.07 -4.35 27.07
C SER A 23 -8.97 -4.91 25.96
N SER A 24 -9.78 -4.07 25.30
CA SER A 24 -10.58 -4.47 24.15
C SER A 24 -9.74 -4.82 22.91
N HIS A 25 -8.69 -4.05 22.64
CA HIS A 25 -7.77 -4.30 21.53
C HIS A 25 -6.88 -5.52 21.77
N GLU A 26 -6.44 -5.73 23.01
CA GLU A 26 -5.74 -6.96 23.42
C GLU A 26 -6.62 -8.19 23.24
N ALA A 27 -7.90 -8.12 23.60
CA ALA A 27 -8.85 -9.20 23.39
C ALA A 27 -9.05 -9.51 21.89
N ALA A 28 -9.17 -8.48 21.04
CA ALA A 28 -9.28 -8.64 19.59
C ALA A 28 -8.03 -9.31 18.98
N LEU A 29 -6.84 -8.83 19.36
CA LEU A 29 -5.57 -9.44 18.93
C LEU A 29 -5.45 -10.88 19.43
N GLY A 30 -5.81 -11.14 20.70
CA GLY A 30 -5.83 -12.47 21.29
C GLY A 30 -6.76 -13.44 20.57
N GLY A 31 -7.94 -12.97 20.15
CA GLY A 31 -8.89 -13.75 19.36
C GLY A 31 -8.30 -14.20 18.01
N LEU A 32 -7.62 -13.29 17.31
CA LEU A 32 -6.95 -13.63 16.05
C LEU A 32 -5.76 -14.57 16.25
N ARG A 33 -4.95 -14.40 17.29
CA ARG A 33 -3.85 -15.34 17.61
C ARG A 33 -4.37 -16.76 17.88
N GLN A 34 -5.48 -16.87 18.61
CA GLN A 34 -6.14 -18.15 18.86
C GLN A 34 -6.64 -18.77 17.56
N TRP A 35 -7.24 -17.95 16.68
CA TRP A 35 -7.65 -18.39 15.36
C TRP A 35 -6.47 -18.91 14.51
N LEU A 36 -5.37 -18.14 14.42
CA LEU A 36 -4.16 -18.57 13.70
C LEU A 36 -3.66 -19.93 14.18
N THR A 37 -3.60 -20.12 15.51
CA THR A 37 -3.14 -21.37 16.12
C THR A 37 -4.12 -22.51 15.83
N ARG A 38 -5.42 -22.29 16.04
CA ARG A 38 -6.47 -23.31 15.89
C ARG A 38 -6.56 -23.82 14.46
N GLU A 39 -6.43 -22.91 13.49
CA GLU A 39 -6.60 -23.22 12.06
C GLU A 39 -5.26 -23.39 11.33
N SER A 40 -4.14 -23.29 12.04
CA SER A 40 -2.78 -23.42 11.49
C SER A 40 -2.54 -22.48 10.30
N VAL A 41 -3.01 -21.24 10.40
CA VAL A 41 -2.93 -20.25 9.34
C VAL A 41 -1.53 -19.66 9.26
N ASN A 42 -0.91 -19.73 8.08
CA ASN A 42 0.44 -19.22 7.86
C ASN A 42 0.41 -17.78 7.30
N LEU A 43 0.89 -16.81 8.09
CA LEU A 43 0.98 -15.40 7.67
C LEU A 43 2.27 -15.04 6.92
N SER A 44 3.22 -15.97 6.76
CA SER A 44 4.50 -15.72 6.06
C SER A 44 4.34 -15.05 4.68
N PRO A 45 3.33 -15.38 3.85
CA PRO A 45 3.11 -14.70 2.57
C PRO A 45 2.81 -13.20 2.67
N LEU A 46 2.31 -12.72 3.81
CA LEU A 46 2.03 -11.29 4.08
C LEU A 46 3.24 -10.54 4.65
N LEU A 47 4.25 -11.30 5.09
CA LEU A 47 5.47 -10.81 5.69
C LEU A 47 6.59 -10.62 4.68
N GLY A 48 6.35 -10.90 3.39
CA GLY A 48 7.23 -10.59 2.27
C GLY A 48 8.47 -11.49 2.24
N ASP A 49 8.61 -12.25 1.17
CA ASP A 49 9.60 -13.32 1.08
C ASP A 49 10.96 -12.83 0.53
N VAL A 50 11.35 -11.60 0.89
CA VAL A 50 12.55 -10.93 0.38
C VAL A 50 13.47 -10.57 1.56
N GLY A 51 14.31 -11.52 1.96
CA GLY A 51 15.67 -11.20 2.39
C GLY A 51 15.94 -10.84 3.86
N LEU A 52 15.06 -11.14 4.82
CA LEU A 52 15.46 -11.31 6.22
C LEU A 52 14.85 -12.60 6.76
N THR A 53 15.69 -13.64 6.74
CA THR A 53 15.57 -14.96 7.39
C THR A 53 14.40 -15.85 6.98
N LEU A 54 14.75 -16.86 6.18
CA LEU A 54 14.07 -18.15 6.11
C LEU A 54 13.90 -18.74 7.51
N ALA A 55 12.77 -18.46 8.15
CA ALA A 55 12.23 -19.31 9.20
C ALA A 55 10.94 -19.93 8.64
N ALA A 56 10.79 -21.24 8.79
CA ALA A 56 9.59 -21.99 8.40
C ALA A 56 8.31 -21.54 9.17
N SER A 57 8.45 -20.57 10.07
CA SER A 57 7.44 -19.95 10.91
C SER A 57 7.82 -18.50 11.17
N CYS A 58 6.86 -17.58 11.17
CA CYS A 58 7.06 -16.19 11.54
C CYS A 58 7.37 -16.04 13.04
N PRO A 59 8.30 -15.15 13.46
CA PRO A 59 8.43 -14.78 14.87
C PRO A 59 7.09 -14.20 15.39
N PRO A 60 6.61 -14.58 16.59
CA PRO A 60 5.31 -14.13 17.11
C PRO A 60 5.12 -12.60 17.11
N GLU A 61 6.21 -11.85 17.32
CA GLU A 61 6.20 -10.39 17.30
C GLU A 61 5.92 -9.81 15.91
N GLU A 62 6.35 -10.48 14.83
CA GLU A 62 6.10 -10.04 13.45
C GLU A 62 4.69 -10.43 12.97
N GLU A 63 4.14 -11.56 13.45
CA GLU A 63 2.73 -11.93 13.20
C GLU A 63 1.78 -10.88 13.76
N ASP A 64 2.07 -10.43 14.99
CA ASP A 64 1.28 -9.39 15.65
C ASP A 64 1.24 -8.09 14.85
N LEU A 65 2.34 -7.69 14.22
CA LEU A 65 2.37 -6.48 13.39
C LEU A 65 1.42 -6.60 12.20
N VAL A 66 1.37 -7.76 11.55
CA VAL A 66 0.41 -8.04 10.47
C VAL A 66 -1.02 -7.99 11.02
N LEU A 67 -1.30 -8.70 12.12
CA LEU A 67 -2.63 -8.74 12.71
C LEU A 67 -3.11 -7.35 13.12
N LEU A 68 -2.25 -6.58 13.80
CA LEU A 68 -2.54 -5.21 14.25
C LEU A 68 -2.80 -4.28 13.05
N ARG A 69 -2.07 -4.44 11.95
CA ARG A 69 -2.30 -3.66 10.72
C ARG A 69 -3.68 -3.91 10.13
N PHE A 70 -4.10 -5.17 10.02
CA PHE A 70 -5.44 -5.50 9.51
C PHE A 70 -6.54 -5.15 10.52
N LEU A 71 -6.33 -5.36 11.82
CA LEU A 71 -7.27 -4.95 12.87
C LEU A 71 -7.54 -3.44 12.81
N ARG A 72 -6.49 -2.61 12.74
CA ARG A 72 -6.66 -1.15 12.61
C ARG A 72 -7.42 -0.77 11.36
N HIS A 73 -7.17 -1.44 10.24
CA HIS A 73 -7.87 -1.19 8.98
C HIS A 73 -9.38 -1.48 9.10
N ASN A 74 -9.74 -2.56 9.80
CA ASN A 74 -11.13 -2.98 9.99
C ASN A 74 -11.76 -2.44 11.29
N ALA A 75 -11.25 -1.33 11.83
CA ALA A 75 -11.76 -0.73 13.07
C ALA A 75 -11.90 -1.73 14.25
N TRP A 76 -10.94 -2.65 14.35
CA TRP A 76 -10.85 -3.72 15.35
C TRP A 76 -11.97 -4.78 15.29
N ASP A 77 -12.68 -4.87 14.17
CA ASP A 77 -13.60 -5.98 13.90
C ASP A 77 -12.81 -7.25 13.56
N VAL A 78 -12.94 -8.25 14.44
CA VAL A 78 -12.19 -9.52 14.35
C VAL A 78 -12.64 -10.36 13.16
N GLU A 79 -13.95 -10.43 12.87
CA GLU A 79 -14.49 -11.27 11.81
C GLU A 79 -14.19 -10.67 10.43
N LEU A 80 -14.33 -9.35 10.27
CA LEU A 80 -13.91 -8.66 9.04
C LEU A 80 -12.41 -8.80 8.81
N THR A 81 -11.61 -8.68 9.87
CA THR A 81 -10.15 -8.85 9.80
C THR A 81 -9.78 -10.26 9.35
N ARG A 82 -10.39 -11.28 9.96
CA ARG A 82 -10.17 -12.67 9.58
C ARG A 82 -10.51 -12.90 8.10
N ALA A 83 -11.71 -12.52 7.67
CA ALA A 83 -12.16 -12.69 6.29
C ALA A 83 -11.22 -11.99 5.30
N GLN A 84 -10.72 -10.80 5.64
CA GLN A 84 -9.77 -10.07 4.81
C GLN A 84 -8.39 -10.75 4.75
N LEU A 85 -7.89 -11.25 5.88
CA LEU A 85 -6.61 -12.00 5.93
C LEU A 85 -6.69 -13.26 5.07
N GLU A 86 -7.74 -14.06 5.22
CA GLU A 86 -7.97 -15.27 4.41
C GLU A 86 -8.04 -14.92 2.92
N ALA A 87 -8.85 -13.92 2.54
CA ALA A 87 -8.95 -13.47 1.15
C ALA A 87 -7.60 -12.98 0.60
N SER A 88 -6.80 -12.31 1.41
CA SER A 88 -5.48 -11.84 0.99
C SER A 88 -4.46 -12.96 0.86
N LEU A 89 -4.51 -13.99 1.69
CA LEU A 89 -3.64 -15.16 1.57
C LEU A 89 -3.97 -15.95 0.30
N SER A 90 -5.25 -16.21 0.04
CA SER A 90 -5.70 -16.89 -1.19
C SER A 90 -5.28 -16.11 -2.43
N TRP A 91 -5.53 -14.80 -2.47
CA TRP A 91 -5.14 -13.94 -3.60
C TRP A 91 -3.63 -13.98 -3.86
N ARG A 92 -2.79 -13.99 -2.80
CA ARG A 92 -1.33 -14.05 -2.93
C ARG A 92 -0.86 -15.33 -3.59
N VAL A 93 -1.50 -16.46 -3.27
CA VAL A 93 -1.22 -17.76 -3.88
C VAL A 93 -1.69 -17.78 -5.33
N GLU A 94 -2.93 -17.39 -5.58
CA GLU A 94 -3.55 -17.41 -6.91
C GLU A 94 -2.81 -16.53 -7.92
N THR A 95 -2.33 -15.37 -7.50
CA THR A 95 -1.62 -14.42 -8.37
C THR A 95 -0.10 -14.62 -8.39
N GLY A 96 0.44 -15.52 -7.56
CA GLY A 96 1.87 -15.77 -7.47
C GLY A 96 2.67 -14.55 -7.01
N VAL A 97 2.17 -13.80 -6.02
CA VAL A 97 2.83 -12.55 -5.57
C VAL A 97 4.29 -12.78 -5.19
N ALA A 98 4.58 -13.84 -4.43
CA ALA A 98 5.92 -14.14 -3.97
C ALA A 98 6.90 -14.46 -5.13
N SER A 99 6.44 -15.19 -6.15
CA SER A 99 7.28 -15.48 -7.32
C SER A 99 7.46 -14.23 -8.19
N ASN A 100 6.40 -13.46 -8.40
CA ASN A 100 6.46 -12.22 -9.18
C ASN A 100 7.38 -11.19 -8.53
N ALA A 101 7.36 -11.03 -7.21
CA ALA A 101 8.20 -10.07 -6.48
C ALA A 101 9.72 -10.28 -6.70
N ARG A 102 10.14 -11.46 -7.14
CA ARG A 102 11.55 -11.81 -7.42
C ARG A 102 11.95 -11.66 -8.89
N ARG A 103 10.99 -11.34 -9.76
CA ARG A 103 11.21 -11.17 -11.20
C ARG A 103 11.53 -9.72 -11.52
N GLU A 104 12.07 -9.51 -12.71
CA GLU A 104 12.31 -8.17 -13.23
C GLU A 104 10.98 -7.45 -13.49
N PRO A 105 10.90 -6.13 -13.23
CA PRO A 105 9.63 -5.39 -13.29
C PRO A 105 9.00 -5.39 -14.69
N TRP A 106 9.82 -5.40 -15.74
CA TRP A 106 9.36 -5.47 -17.13
C TRP A 106 8.66 -6.80 -17.46
N GLU A 107 9.11 -7.90 -16.86
CA GLU A 107 8.48 -9.21 -17.05
C GLU A 107 7.11 -9.28 -16.36
N VAL A 108 7.00 -8.72 -15.16
CA VAL A 108 5.77 -8.75 -14.36
C VAL A 108 4.71 -7.84 -14.96
N SER A 109 5.12 -6.64 -15.41
CA SER A 109 4.27 -5.72 -16.14
C SER A 109 3.88 -6.28 -17.51
N GLY A 110 4.67 -7.21 -18.07
CA GLY A 110 4.44 -7.75 -19.42
C GLY A 110 4.84 -6.80 -20.52
N CYS A 111 5.81 -5.91 -20.25
CA CYS A 111 6.46 -5.12 -21.27
C CYS A 111 7.31 -6.01 -22.18
N ALA A 112 7.48 -5.58 -23.44
CA ALA A 112 8.22 -6.35 -24.44
C ALA A 112 9.71 -6.53 -24.12
N SER A 113 10.32 -5.58 -23.41
CA SER A 113 11.71 -5.62 -22.97
C SER A 113 11.95 -4.69 -21.77
N ALA A 114 13.15 -4.78 -21.19
CA ALA A 114 13.60 -3.86 -20.15
C ALA A 114 13.64 -2.41 -20.63
N GLU A 115 14.10 -2.17 -21.86
CA GLU A 115 14.17 -0.83 -22.47
C GLU A 115 12.78 -0.23 -22.68
N ALA A 116 11.81 -1.05 -23.11
CA ALA A 116 10.42 -0.61 -23.25
C ALA A 116 9.82 -0.21 -21.89
N PHE A 117 10.13 -0.97 -20.83
CA PHE A 117 9.69 -0.66 -19.49
C PHE A 117 10.37 0.60 -18.92
N GLU A 118 11.67 0.78 -19.17
CA GLU A 118 12.38 2.01 -18.79
C GLU A 118 11.78 3.22 -19.49
N GLU A 119 11.48 3.12 -20.79
CA GLU A 119 10.83 4.19 -21.54
C GLU A 119 9.44 4.52 -20.99
N LEU A 120 8.64 3.50 -20.68
CA LEU A 120 7.33 3.64 -20.03
C LEU A 120 7.44 4.44 -18.72
N CYS A 121 8.36 4.05 -17.84
CA CYS A 121 8.56 4.70 -16.55
C CYS A 121 9.11 6.12 -16.73
N ARG A 122 10.07 6.32 -17.63
CA ARG A 122 10.70 7.63 -17.85
C ARG A 122 9.74 8.66 -18.43
N THR A 123 8.82 8.24 -19.30
CA THR A 123 7.99 9.16 -20.10
C THR A 123 6.56 9.28 -19.62
N HIS A 124 5.91 8.16 -19.29
CA HIS A 124 4.47 8.08 -19.04
C HIS A 124 4.11 7.88 -17.57
N TYR A 125 4.93 7.13 -16.82
CA TYR A 125 4.71 6.93 -15.39
C TYR A 125 6.00 7.10 -14.56
N PRO A 126 6.57 8.31 -14.46
CA PRO A 126 7.75 8.54 -13.63
C PRO A 126 7.43 8.38 -12.15
N HIS A 127 8.08 7.43 -11.50
CA HIS A 127 7.96 7.19 -10.08
C HIS A 127 9.30 6.75 -9.49
N TYR A 128 9.55 7.13 -8.23
CA TYR A 128 10.81 6.82 -7.53
C TYR A 128 10.67 7.03 -6.02
N THR A 129 11.60 6.47 -5.25
CA THR A 129 11.72 6.71 -3.81
C THR A 129 12.79 7.76 -3.54
N ILE A 130 12.54 8.70 -2.63
CA ILE A 130 13.51 9.74 -2.23
C ILE A 130 13.50 10.00 -0.73
N GLY A 131 14.63 9.81 -0.06
CA GLY A 131 14.81 10.19 1.35
C GLY A 131 13.73 9.61 2.30
N THR A 132 13.51 10.32 3.40
CA THR A 132 12.48 10.00 4.40
C THR A 132 11.82 11.28 4.91
N ASP A 133 10.57 11.20 5.35
CA ASP A 133 9.90 12.32 6.01
C ASP A 133 10.37 12.53 7.46
N ARG A 134 9.78 13.50 8.17
CA ARG A 134 10.17 13.87 9.55
C ARG A 134 9.95 12.77 10.59
N VAL A 135 9.12 11.77 10.29
CA VAL A 135 8.90 10.61 11.18
C VAL A 135 9.54 9.34 10.61
N GLY A 136 10.42 9.49 9.63
CA GLY A 136 11.26 8.42 9.09
C GLY A 136 10.58 7.52 8.06
N ARG A 137 9.41 7.91 7.53
CA ARG A 137 8.73 7.15 6.46
C ARG A 137 9.46 7.38 5.14
N PRO A 138 9.79 6.34 4.36
CA PRO A 138 10.27 6.52 2.99
C PRO A 138 9.27 7.32 2.16
N ILE A 139 9.75 8.22 1.31
CA ILE A 139 8.89 9.05 0.45
C ILE A 139 8.88 8.46 -0.97
N LEU A 140 7.71 8.04 -1.41
CA LEU A 140 7.42 7.59 -2.77
C LEU A 140 6.90 8.79 -3.56
N VAL A 141 7.47 9.06 -4.73
CA VAL A 141 7.04 10.14 -5.62
C VAL A 141 6.49 9.49 -6.89
N GLN A 142 5.30 9.92 -7.30
CA GLN A 142 4.62 9.46 -8.51
C GLN A 142 4.17 10.69 -9.32
N LYS A 143 4.51 10.73 -10.61
CA LYS A 143 4.17 11.84 -11.50
C LYS A 143 3.10 11.40 -12.50
N TYR A 144 2.00 12.14 -12.54
CA TYR A 144 0.83 11.85 -13.37
C TYR A 144 0.68 12.75 -14.59
N GLY A 145 1.61 13.70 -14.80
CA GLY A 145 1.56 14.65 -15.91
C GLY A 145 1.33 14.01 -17.28
N ASN A 146 2.07 12.94 -17.58
CA ASN A 146 1.99 12.20 -18.85
C ASN A 146 1.30 10.83 -18.72
N PHE A 147 0.59 10.59 -17.62
CA PHE A 147 -0.07 9.32 -17.35
C PHE A 147 -1.33 9.21 -18.22
N ASP A 148 -1.17 8.68 -19.43
CA ASP A 148 -2.25 8.45 -20.39
C ASP A 148 -2.40 6.95 -20.62
N THR A 149 -3.55 6.39 -20.25
CA THR A 149 -3.81 4.95 -20.36
C THR A 149 -3.78 4.42 -21.79
N SER A 150 -4.02 5.25 -22.80
CA SER A 150 -3.89 4.85 -24.21
C SER A 150 -2.41 4.67 -24.56
N LYS A 151 -1.56 5.57 -24.05
CA LYS A 151 -0.10 5.50 -24.24
C LYS A 151 0.55 4.39 -23.43
N LEU A 152 0.15 4.18 -22.18
CA LEU A 152 0.63 3.06 -21.37
C LEU A 152 0.33 1.72 -22.05
N GLN A 153 -0.80 1.61 -22.74
CA GLN A 153 -1.21 0.40 -23.45
C GLN A 153 -0.39 0.10 -24.73
N GLU A 154 0.46 1.03 -25.18
CA GLU A 154 1.45 0.76 -26.24
C GLU A 154 2.63 -0.06 -25.70
N PHE A 155 2.85 -0.09 -24.38
CA PHE A 155 3.97 -0.78 -23.71
C PHE A 155 3.54 -2.00 -22.90
N THR A 156 2.34 -2.00 -22.34
CA THR A 156 1.81 -3.04 -21.45
C THR A 156 0.28 -3.12 -21.58
N THR A 157 -0.38 -3.88 -20.72
CA THR A 157 -1.84 -3.95 -20.62
C THR A 157 -2.29 -3.38 -19.27
N LEU A 158 -3.54 -2.97 -19.12
CA LEU A 158 -4.03 -2.51 -17.80
C LEU A 158 -3.90 -3.60 -16.71
N PRO A 159 -4.19 -4.90 -16.98
CA PRO A 159 -3.87 -5.97 -16.04
C PRO A 159 -2.36 -6.14 -15.78
N GLY A 160 -1.52 -5.81 -16.76
CA GLY A 160 -0.06 -5.74 -16.59
C GLY A 160 0.36 -4.67 -15.60
N LEU A 161 -0.25 -3.48 -15.67
CA LEU A 161 -0.06 -2.41 -14.68
C LEU A 161 -0.52 -2.82 -13.28
N LEU A 162 -1.62 -3.59 -13.15
CA LEU A 162 -2.06 -4.11 -11.86
C LEU A 162 -1.05 -5.08 -11.24
N ARG A 163 -0.51 -6.02 -12.04
CA ARG A 163 0.55 -6.93 -11.58
C ARG A 163 1.82 -6.16 -11.21
N TYR A 164 2.17 -5.15 -12.00
CA TYR A 164 3.29 -4.29 -11.70
C TYR A 164 3.11 -3.53 -10.39
N HIS A 165 1.93 -2.98 -10.12
CA HIS A 165 1.66 -2.32 -8.83
C HIS A 165 1.73 -3.30 -7.66
N ALA A 166 1.24 -4.53 -7.81
CA ALA A 166 1.43 -5.56 -6.78
C ALA A 166 2.92 -5.82 -6.51
N TRP A 167 3.74 -5.86 -7.56
CA TRP A 167 5.20 -5.95 -7.44
C TRP A 167 5.81 -4.72 -6.74
N GLU A 168 5.36 -3.50 -7.07
CA GLU A 168 5.79 -2.28 -6.37
C GLU A 168 5.45 -2.35 -4.89
N GLN A 169 4.27 -2.84 -4.53
CA GLN A 169 3.84 -2.95 -3.13
C GLN A 169 4.67 -3.96 -2.32
N GLU A 170 5.11 -5.06 -2.93
CA GLU A 170 6.05 -5.99 -2.29
C GLU A 170 7.43 -5.37 -2.09
N ASN A 171 7.94 -4.63 -3.08
CA ASN A 171 9.21 -3.91 -2.97
C ASN A 171 9.14 -2.79 -1.92
N ASN A 172 8.03 -2.06 -1.86
CA ASN A 172 7.77 -1.06 -0.83
C ASN A 172 7.69 -1.70 0.56
N ALA A 173 7.06 -2.87 0.68
CA ALA A 173 7.03 -3.62 1.93
C ALA A 173 8.43 -4.04 2.39
N ASP A 174 9.30 -4.47 1.47
CA ASP A 174 10.70 -4.78 1.77
C ASP A 174 11.50 -3.53 2.17
N LEU A 175 11.33 -2.41 1.46
CA LEU A 175 11.93 -1.13 1.82
C LEU A 175 11.57 -0.69 3.25
N LEU A 176 10.32 -0.87 3.67
CA LEU A 176 9.87 -0.59 5.03
C LEU A 176 10.59 -1.45 6.07
N ARG A 177 10.78 -2.75 5.81
CA ARG A 177 11.54 -3.65 6.68
C ARG A 177 13.01 -3.25 6.77
N ARG A 178 13.66 -3.01 5.64
CA ARG A 178 15.05 -2.55 5.58
C ARG A 178 15.22 -1.21 6.31
N THR A 179 14.24 -0.31 6.18
CA THR A 179 14.24 0.95 6.91
C THR A 179 14.14 0.70 8.41
N SER A 180 13.21 -0.15 8.86
CA SER A 180 13.07 -0.51 10.27
C SER A 180 14.35 -1.09 10.86
N ALA A 181 14.98 -2.03 10.14
CA ALA A 181 16.24 -2.65 10.54
C ALA A 181 17.38 -1.62 10.65
N ARG A 182 17.44 -0.67 9.71
CA ARG A 182 18.47 0.37 9.69
C ARG A 182 18.27 1.42 10.78
N THR A 183 17.02 1.78 11.09
CA THR A 183 16.72 2.88 12.03
C THR A 183 16.56 2.41 13.47
N GLY A 184 16.37 1.10 13.70
CA GLY A 184 16.18 0.52 15.03
C GLY A 184 14.80 0.76 15.64
N TYR A 185 13.83 1.22 14.83
CA TYR A 185 12.43 1.35 15.21
C TYR A 185 11.53 0.88 14.07
N LEU A 186 10.30 0.52 14.41
CA LEU A 186 9.33 -0.01 13.46
C LEU A 186 8.89 1.07 12.46
N VAL A 187 9.01 0.78 11.16
CA VAL A 187 8.55 1.60 10.05
C VAL A 187 7.62 0.77 9.18
N GLU A 188 6.31 0.98 9.31
CA GLU A 188 5.28 0.19 8.61
C GLU A 188 4.57 0.94 7.48
N THR A 189 4.85 2.24 7.34
CA THR A 189 4.16 3.09 6.36
C THR A 189 5.10 3.97 5.56
N TYR A 190 4.65 4.36 4.37
CA TYR A 190 5.34 5.31 3.50
C TYR A 190 4.54 6.61 3.35
N ALA A 191 5.25 7.67 2.97
CA ALA A 191 4.65 8.91 2.47
C ALA A 191 4.59 8.85 0.94
N VAL A 192 3.45 9.20 0.34
CA VAL A 192 3.29 9.26 -1.12
C VAL A 192 3.13 10.71 -1.55
N VAL A 193 3.85 11.13 -2.58
CA VAL A 193 3.65 12.40 -3.26
C VAL A 193 3.14 12.10 -4.66
N MET A 194 1.87 12.42 -4.89
CA MET A 194 1.21 12.33 -6.19
C MET A 194 1.25 13.72 -6.85
N ASP A 195 2.14 13.88 -7.81
CA ASP A 195 2.35 15.12 -8.56
C ASP A 195 1.56 15.09 -9.86
N PHE A 196 0.54 15.94 -9.94
CA PHE A 196 -0.36 16.04 -11.09
C PHE A 196 0.05 17.15 -12.07
N LYS A 197 1.24 17.74 -11.91
CA LYS A 197 1.72 18.81 -12.80
C LYS A 197 1.74 18.34 -14.25
N GLY A 198 1.04 19.09 -15.11
CA GLY A 198 0.94 18.81 -16.53
C GLY A 198 -0.17 17.83 -16.91
N MET A 199 -0.90 17.27 -15.93
CA MET A 199 -2.05 16.41 -16.24
C MET A 199 -3.16 17.22 -16.91
N SER A 200 -3.67 16.70 -18.02
CA SER A 200 -4.84 17.20 -18.73
C SER A 200 -6.09 16.40 -18.38
N MET A 201 -7.25 17.05 -18.45
CA MET A 201 -8.54 16.36 -18.23
C MET A 201 -8.83 15.27 -19.27
N GLY A 202 -8.18 15.32 -20.45
CA GLY A 202 -8.31 14.28 -21.48
C GLY A 202 -7.75 12.92 -21.05
N GLN A 203 -6.84 12.89 -20.07
CA GLN A 203 -6.28 11.65 -19.52
C GLN A 203 -7.26 10.93 -18.57
N VAL A 204 -8.27 11.63 -18.05
CA VAL A 204 -9.29 11.05 -17.16
C VAL A 204 -10.38 10.37 -18.00
N ASN A 205 -10.01 9.27 -18.64
CA ASN A 205 -10.90 8.44 -19.46
C ASN A 205 -11.40 7.21 -18.68
N ARG A 206 -12.22 6.38 -19.33
CA ARG A 206 -12.79 5.16 -18.72
C ARG A 206 -11.72 4.19 -18.21
N ASP A 207 -10.65 4.00 -18.98
CA ASP A 207 -9.58 3.07 -18.65
C ASP A 207 -8.76 3.58 -17.46
N PHE A 208 -8.54 4.90 -17.36
CA PHE A 208 -7.93 5.53 -16.19
C PHE A 208 -8.77 5.31 -14.93
N LEU A 209 -10.09 5.58 -15.02
CA LEU A 209 -11.01 5.39 -13.89
C LEU A 209 -11.10 3.92 -13.47
N TRP A 210 -11.07 3.00 -14.44
CA TRP A 210 -11.03 1.57 -14.18
C TRP A 210 -9.73 1.19 -13.45
N LEU A 211 -8.57 1.60 -13.96
CA LEU A 211 -7.28 1.27 -13.38
C LEU A 211 -7.17 1.81 -11.95
N LEU A 212 -7.56 3.07 -11.74
CA LEU A 212 -7.56 3.69 -10.42
C LEU A 212 -8.43 2.92 -9.42
N ARG A 213 -9.61 2.46 -9.84
CA ARG A 213 -10.50 1.65 -9.01
C ARG A 213 -9.86 0.33 -8.63
N GLU A 214 -9.32 -0.40 -9.61
CA GLU A 214 -8.72 -1.72 -9.38
C GLU A 214 -7.47 -1.64 -8.49
N LEU A 215 -6.62 -0.62 -8.68
CA LEU A 215 -5.47 -0.34 -7.81
C LEU A 215 -5.94 -0.06 -6.37
N SER A 216 -6.94 0.80 -6.21
CA SER A 216 -7.48 1.15 -4.89
C SER A 216 -8.08 -0.05 -4.17
N GLU A 217 -8.83 -0.90 -4.88
CA GLU A 217 -9.43 -2.11 -4.31
C GLU A 217 -8.37 -3.15 -3.95
N MET A 218 -7.33 -3.32 -4.77
CA MET A 218 -6.20 -4.20 -4.46
C MET A 218 -5.47 -3.73 -3.20
N ASP A 219 -5.15 -2.44 -3.11
CA ASP A 219 -4.47 -1.87 -1.95
C ASP A 219 -5.29 -2.00 -0.68
N ARG A 220 -6.59 -1.70 -0.76
CA ARG A 220 -7.52 -1.85 0.36
C ARG A 220 -7.58 -3.30 0.84
N LYS A 221 -7.77 -4.26 -0.07
CA LYS A 221 -7.96 -5.68 0.29
C LYS A 221 -6.66 -6.35 0.75
N HIS A 222 -5.54 -6.08 0.09
CA HIS A 222 -4.33 -6.91 0.20
C HIS A 222 -3.11 -6.19 0.79
N TYR A 223 -3.14 -4.85 0.82
CA TYR A 223 -2.08 -4.03 1.38
C TYR A 223 -2.60 -3.00 2.41
N PRO A 224 -3.51 -3.39 3.32
CA PRO A 224 -4.14 -2.43 4.22
C PRO A 224 -3.09 -1.77 5.11
N GLY A 225 -3.27 -0.48 5.37
CA GLY A 225 -2.50 0.25 6.37
C GLY A 225 -1.03 0.53 6.04
N ARG A 226 -0.62 0.47 4.76
CA ARG A 226 0.76 0.82 4.34
C ARG A 226 0.94 2.28 3.93
N GLY A 227 -0.11 2.94 3.45
CA GLY A 227 -0.09 4.39 3.21
C GLY A 227 -0.16 5.14 4.54
N GLY A 228 0.88 5.92 4.86
CA GLY A 228 0.93 6.72 6.09
C GLY A 228 0.42 8.14 5.86
N VAL A 229 0.85 8.77 4.76
CA VAL A 229 0.36 10.07 4.28
C VAL A 229 0.46 10.11 2.76
N ILE A 230 -0.49 10.78 2.12
CA ILE A 230 -0.57 11.01 0.68
C ILE A 230 -0.71 12.52 0.46
N PHE A 231 0.25 13.08 -0.25
CA PHE A 231 0.25 14.47 -0.70
C PHE A 231 -0.19 14.50 -2.15
N VAL A 232 -1.23 15.28 -2.43
CA VAL A 232 -1.72 15.49 -3.80
C VAL A 232 -1.40 16.94 -4.16
N ILE A 233 -0.51 17.13 -5.13
CA ILE A 233 0.04 18.45 -5.48
C ILE A 233 -0.15 18.75 -6.97
N ASN A 234 -0.14 20.03 -7.33
CA ASN A 234 -0.18 20.52 -8.71
C ASN A 234 -1.37 19.97 -9.53
N THR A 235 -2.52 19.80 -8.90
CA THR A 235 -3.72 19.27 -9.56
C THR A 235 -4.27 20.24 -10.60
N PRO A 236 -4.75 19.77 -11.78
CA PRO A 236 -5.34 20.65 -12.77
C PRO A 236 -6.61 21.34 -12.22
N PRO A 237 -6.95 22.54 -12.74
CA PRO A 237 -8.26 23.13 -12.49
C PRO A 237 -9.35 22.12 -12.84
N LEU A 238 -10.32 21.91 -11.95
CA LEU A 238 -11.38 20.88 -11.99
C LEU A 238 -11.02 19.46 -11.49
N PHE A 239 -9.78 19.21 -11.03
CA PHE A 239 -9.44 17.93 -10.39
C PHE A 239 -10.34 17.61 -9.19
N GLY A 240 -10.87 18.63 -8.51
CA GLY A 240 -11.85 18.45 -7.44
C GLY A 240 -13.10 17.67 -7.87
N LEU A 241 -13.53 17.76 -9.13
CA LEU A 241 -14.67 16.97 -9.66
C LEU A 241 -14.30 15.51 -9.90
N VAL A 242 -13.10 15.27 -10.44
CA VAL A 242 -12.53 13.93 -10.59
C VAL A 242 -12.40 13.28 -9.21
N TRP A 243 -11.87 14.04 -8.25
CA TRP A 243 -11.75 13.64 -6.86
C TRP A 243 -13.11 13.36 -6.21
N GLN A 244 -14.18 14.13 -6.49
CA GLN A 244 -15.52 13.83 -5.98
C GLN A 244 -16.10 12.53 -6.56
N GLY A 245 -15.88 12.26 -7.86
CA GLY A 245 -16.25 11.00 -8.49
C GLY A 245 -15.50 9.81 -7.87
N ILE A 246 -14.17 9.95 -7.73
CA ILE A 246 -13.31 8.96 -7.07
C ILE A 246 -13.72 8.76 -5.62
N ARG A 247 -14.02 9.83 -4.88
CA ARG A 247 -14.52 9.78 -3.50
C ARG A 247 -15.80 8.97 -3.42
N GLY A 248 -16.73 9.04 -4.37
CA GLY A 248 -17.94 8.20 -4.34
C GLY A 248 -17.61 6.70 -4.34
N PHE A 249 -16.58 6.29 -5.09
CA PHE A 249 -16.09 4.91 -5.12
C PHE A 249 -15.22 4.54 -3.91
N LEU A 250 -14.40 5.48 -3.44
CA LEU A 250 -13.63 5.36 -2.20
C LEU A 250 -14.49 5.62 -0.93
N ALA A 251 -15.74 6.07 -1.01
CA ALA A 251 -16.54 6.44 0.18
C ALA A 251 -17.39 5.31 0.70
N THR A 252 -17.78 4.36 -0.15
CA THR A 252 -18.66 3.26 0.28
C THR A 252 -17.93 2.25 1.18
N GLN A 253 -16.59 2.26 1.26
CA GLN A 253 -15.81 1.26 2.03
C GLN A 253 -14.48 1.79 2.65
N LEU A 254 -14.20 3.11 2.68
CA LEU A 254 -12.81 3.60 2.85
C LEU A 254 -12.65 4.87 3.73
N PHE A 255 -13.75 5.51 4.18
CA PHE A 255 -13.70 6.69 5.06
C PHE A 255 -14.05 6.40 6.53
N GLY A 256 -13.96 5.14 6.96
CA GLY A 256 -13.82 4.79 8.36
C GLY A 256 -12.38 5.03 8.81
N HIS A 257 -12.05 6.26 9.20
CA HIS A 257 -10.82 6.65 9.90
C HIS A 257 -9.47 6.56 9.16
N PHE A 258 -9.25 5.70 8.17
CA PHE A 258 -7.89 5.50 7.60
C PHE A 258 -7.50 6.52 6.52
N TRP A 259 -8.39 6.89 5.59
CA TRP A 259 -8.06 7.85 4.52
C TRP A 259 -8.40 9.32 4.80
N GLY A 260 -9.27 9.58 5.78
CA GLY A 260 -9.53 10.95 6.26
C GLY A 260 -8.28 11.63 6.85
N PHE A 261 -7.30 10.83 7.28
CA PHE A 261 -6.00 11.28 7.78
C PHE A 261 -4.85 11.14 6.76
N CYS A 262 -5.02 10.33 5.69
CA CYS A 262 -3.95 10.12 4.72
C CYS A 262 -3.80 11.27 3.74
N ILE A 263 -4.89 11.90 3.26
CA ILE A 263 -4.78 13.08 2.38
C ILE A 263 -4.69 14.32 3.26
N LEU A 264 -3.47 14.63 3.68
CA LEU A 264 -3.20 15.76 4.57
C LEU A 264 -3.30 17.12 3.85
N ALA A 265 -3.14 17.14 2.53
CA ALA A 265 -3.38 18.34 1.74
C ALA A 265 -3.58 18.01 0.24
N VAL A 266 -4.66 18.54 -0.34
CA VAL A 266 -4.68 18.91 -1.75
C VAL A 266 -4.12 20.32 -1.80
N LEU A 267 -2.84 20.46 -2.14
CA LEU A 267 -2.22 21.76 -2.32
C LEU A 267 -2.49 22.19 -3.77
N ALA A 268 -3.63 22.84 -3.96
CA ALA A 268 -3.87 23.65 -5.15
C ALA A 268 -3.21 25.02 -4.91
N GLU A 269 -2.35 25.45 -5.83
CA GLU A 269 -1.90 26.85 -5.89
C GLU A 269 -3.07 27.78 -6.26
#